data_AF-A0A7J6QHY1-F1
#
_entry.id   AF-A0A7J6QHY1-F1
#
_cell.length_a   1.000
_cell.length_b   1.000
_cell.length_c   1.000
_cell.angle_alpha   90.00
_cell.angle_beta   90.00
_cell.angle_gamma   90.00
#
_symmetry.space_group_name_H-M   'P 1'
#
loop_
_entity.id
_entity.type
_entity.pdbx_description
1 polymer ?
#
loop_
_entity_poly.entity_id
_entity_poly.type
_entity_poly.pdbx_seq_one_letter_code
_entity_poly.pdbx_strand_id
1 'polypeptide(L)'
;MMATTNHHSLLLGVCCCCFLLIGRVIADDVPQVLDISVSDLGASIDRVQEAITTQGVFTLTGLPTPLTTAYHTLAYNLPRCGTEKDGRTERLGDGTLRTTYAQKSMHASPRFLQSSGCPSGVTDAVNYIRSELEYLGVEVARALDKVLTFDSHTVSLGGGDVGSVEDIITQGENSHLDHIHVYTKDLSDPEDIVVQWEEKEAQQQQQQQEEEDGHTNGVYDDTLTLHTDQGVFLLLILSPGDSNFYYEDGTSSKQVPLNIPSSAGGGDGGMRVVVLMGNTLKSFIGTTPSVRPLPHAVRMGVTSTPRLVFGRMFLLPAAFKSPIPALKSMTFKQWTQAALIPRDDDSEEIAFARRRLG
;
A
#
# COMPACT_ATOMS: atom_id res chain seq x y z
N MET A 1 59.76 12.90 59.76
CA MET A 1 60.64 12.34 58.73
C MET A 1 59.77 11.91 57.56
N MET A 2 60.06 12.44 56.36
CA MET A 2 59.79 11.89 55.01
C MET A 2 58.36 11.40 54.68
N ALA A 3 57.69 11.76 53.58
CA ALA A 3 58.03 12.54 52.39
C ALA A 3 56.72 12.81 51.59
N THR A 4 56.68 13.96 50.86
CA THR A 4 56.24 14.19 49.47
C THR A 4 55.02 13.42 48.89
N THR A 5 54.11 13.93 48.05
CA THR A 5 53.94 15.17 47.27
C THR A 5 52.57 15.12 46.58
N ASN A 6 52.08 16.30 46.19
CA ASN A 6 50.95 16.61 45.31
C ASN A 6 50.74 15.70 44.08
N HIS A 7 49.47 15.55 43.67
CA HIS A 7 49.02 16.02 42.35
C HIS A 7 47.50 16.27 42.33
N HIS A 8 47.14 17.53 42.07
CA HIS A 8 45.83 17.94 41.60
C HIS A 8 45.62 17.44 40.16
N SER A 9 44.51 16.76 39.90
CA SER A 9 43.92 16.68 38.57
C SER A 9 42.47 17.15 38.66
N LEU A 10 42.25 18.31 38.04
CA LEU A 10 40.98 18.93 37.76
C LEU A 10 40.20 18.13 36.69
N LEU A 11 38.89 18.10 36.87
CA LEU A 11 37.82 18.12 35.87
C LEU A 11 37.98 17.32 34.56
N LEU A 12 37.12 16.31 34.41
CA LEU A 12 36.22 16.15 33.25
C LEU A 12 35.13 15.12 33.62
N GLY A 13 34.22 15.53 34.52
CA GLY A 13 32.96 14.83 34.75
C GLY A 13 31.96 15.25 33.67
N VAL A 14 32.14 14.79 32.43
CA VAL A 14 31.10 14.91 31.41
C VAL A 14 30.07 13.82 31.69
N CYS A 15 28.88 14.30 32.03
CA CYS A 15 27.71 13.53 32.39
C CYS A 15 27.31 12.56 31.26
N CYS A 16 27.55 11.26 31.47
CA CYS A 16 27.17 10.17 30.56
C CYS A 16 25.64 9.98 30.44
N CYS A 17 24.85 10.70 31.24
CA CYS A 17 23.38 10.56 31.27
C CYS A 17 22.63 11.43 30.25
N CYS A 18 23.28 12.39 29.57
CA CYS A 18 22.58 13.27 28.61
C CYS A 18 22.44 12.67 27.21
N PHE A 19 23.30 11.73 26.81
CA PHE A 19 23.24 11.14 25.47
C PHE A 19 22.14 10.07 25.31
N LEU A 20 21.73 9.42 26.41
CA LEU A 20 20.64 8.42 26.37
C LEU A 20 19.23 9.03 26.31
N LEU A 21 19.09 10.34 26.57
CA LEU A 21 17.80 11.04 26.45
C LEU A 21 17.63 11.74 25.09
N ILE A 22 18.72 12.04 24.38
CA ILE A 22 18.65 12.65 23.04
C ILE A 22 18.41 11.59 21.96
N GLY A 23 18.90 10.36 22.14
CA GLY A 23 18.63 9.24 21.23
C GLY A 23 17.19 8.69 21.27
N ARG A 24 16.37 9.11 22.23
CA ARG A 24 14.97 8.65 22.38
C ARG A 24 13.93 9.63 21.82
N VAL A 25 14.33 10.85 21.47
CA VAL A 25 13.41 11.90 20.99
C VAL A 25 13.27 11.90 19.46
N ILE A 26 14.11 11.16 18.72
CA ILE A 26 14.10 11.17 17.25
C ILE A 26 13.35 9.95 16.64
N ALA A 27 12.98 8.95 17.45
CA ALA A 27 12.27 7.76 16.99
C ALA A 27 10.73 7.85 17.10
N ASP A 28 10.19 8.83 17.82
CA ASP A 28 8.75 8.92 18.14
C ASP A 28 7.92 9.73 17.13
N ASP A 29 8.54 10.36 16.13
CA ASP A 29 7.84 11.24 15.17
C ASP A 29 7.48 10.55 13.84
N VAL A 30 7.57 9.22 13.74
CA VAL A 30 6.98 8.52 12.57
C VAL A 30 5.46 8.46 12.78
N PRO A 31 4.65 9.12 11.95
CA PRO A 31 3.20 9.07 12.09
C PRO A 31 2.74 7.63 12.03
N GLN A 32 2.15 7.14 13.12
CA GLN A 32 1.61 5.79 13.15
C GLN A 32 0.29 5.78 12.38
N VAL A 33 0.20 4.85 11.42
CA VAL A 33 -1.06 4.57 10.74
C VAL A 33 -2.04 3.99 11.74
N LEU A 34 -3.25 4.51 11.69
CA LEU A 34 -4.28 4.22 12.67
C LEU A 34 -4.86 2.82 12.49
N ASP A 35 -4.73 1.96 13.50
CA ASP A 35 -5.44 0.67 13.58
C ASP A 35 -6.89 0.89 14.08
N ILE A 36 -7.87 0.38 13.32
CA ILE A 36 -9.30 0.37 13.65
C ILE A 36 -9.84 -1.05 13.51
N SER A 37 -10.50 -1.58 14.54
CA SER A 37 -11.18 -2.87 14.44
C SER A 37 -12.37 -2.78 13.49
N VAL A 38 -12.58 -3.80 12.65
CA VAL A 38 -13.75 -3.90 11.78
C VAL A 38 -15.06 -3.76 12.58
N SER A 39 -15.12 -4.30 13.80
CA SER A 39 -16.30 -4.18 14.68
C SER A 39 -16.59 -2.75 15.14
N ASP A 40 -15.56 -1.92 15.20
CA ASP A 40 -15.60 -0.59 15.82
C ASP A 40 -15.57 0.53 14.78
N LEU A 41 -15.50 0.18 13.49
CA LEU A 41 -15.38 1.12 12.38
C LEU A 41 -16.53 2.14 12.38
N GLY A 42 -17.76 1.67 12.64
CA GLY A 42 -18.94 2.52 12.71
C GLY A 42 -19.04 3.41 13.96
N ALA A 43 -18.25 3.12 15.00
CA ALA A 43 -18.18 3.88 16.25
C ALA A 43 -16.96 4.82 16.30
N SER A 44 -15.92 4.53 15.50
CA SER A 44 -14.65 5.26 15.47
C SER A 44 -14.63 6.40 14.45
N ILE A 45 -15.77 7.06 14.23
CA ILE A 45 -15.99 7.99 13.13
C ILE A 45 -15.02 9.18 13.15
N ASP A 46 -14.76 9.76 14.33
CA ASP A 46 -13.79 10.86 14.47
C ASP A 46 -12.37 10.42 14.06
N ARG A 47 -11.99 9.19 14.42
CA ARG A 47 -10.69 8.62 14.07
C ARG A 47 -10.58 8.30 12.58
N VAL A 48 -11.67 7.83 11.96
CA VAL A 48 -11.75 7.64 10.50
C VAL A 48 -11.59 8.98 9.80
N GLN A 49 -12.30 10.03 10.25
CA GLN A 49 -12.19 11.38 9.68
C GLN A 49 -10.76 11.90 9.72
N GLU A 50 -10.12 11.81 10.89
CA GLU A 50 -8.73 12.24 11.08
C GLU A 50 -7.80 11.49 10.11
N ALA A 51 -7.90 10.15 10.08
CA ALA A 51 -7.04 9.34 9.24
C ALA A 51 -7.17 9.66 7.74
N ILE A 52 -8.39 9.80 7.20
CA ILE A 52 -8.61 10.06 5.77
C ILE A 52 -8.30 11.50 5.34
N THR A 53 -8.34 12.46 6.27
CA THR A 53 -8.06 13.88 5.97
C THR A 53 -6.59 14.23 6.15
N THR A 54 -5.92 13.62 7.12
CA THR A 54 -4.52 13.94 7.46
C THR A 54 -3.52 13.03 6.77
N GLN A 55 -3.74 11.71 6.83
CA GLN A 55 -2.81 10.71 6.31
C GLN A 55 -3.27 10.17 4.95
N GLY A 56 -4.59 10.03 4.75
CA GLY A 56 -5.16 9.34 3.58
C GLY A 56 -5.11 7.82 3.68
N VAL A 57 -4.81 7.29 4.88
CA VAL A 57 -4.64 5.86 5.15
C VAL A 57 -5.04 5.49 6.58
N PHE A 58 -5.60 4.30 6.75
CA PHE A 58 -5.75 3.61 8.03
C PHE A 58 -5.72 2.10 7.81
N THR A 59 -5.65 1.31 8.88
CA THR A 59 -5.60 -0.15 8.84
C THR A 59 -6.77 -0.76 9.58
N LEU A 60 -7.31 -1.84 9.03
CA LEU A 60 -8.36 -2.64 9.63
C LEU A 60 -7.79 -3.85 10.37
N THR A 61 -8.26 -4.06 11.59
CA THR A 61 -7.93 -5.20 12.47
C THR A 61 -9.18 -6.02 12.80
N GLY A 62 -9.04 -7.11 13.56
CA GLY A 62 -10.19 -7.98 13.88
C GLY A 62 -10.69 -8.78 12.67
N LEU A 63 -9.81 -9.07 11.71
CA LEU A 63 -10.13 -9.79 10.48
C LEU A 63 -10.43 -11.28 10.78
N PRO A 64 -11.35 -11.91 10.02
CA PRO A 64 -11.72 -13.29 10.25
C PRO A 64 -10.55 -14.24 9.94
N THR A 65 -10.34 -15.25 10.79
CA THR A 65 -9.26 -16.25 10.62
C THR A 65 -9.24 -16.90 9.23
N PRO A 66 -10.39 -17.25 8.61
CA PRO A 66 -10.40 -17.79 7.25
C PRO A 66 -9.77 -16.88 6.19
N LEU A 67 -9.77 -15.55 6.37
CA LEU A 67 -9.08 -14.62 5.48
C LEU A 67 -7.56 -14.85 5.47
N THR A 68 -6.97 -15.04 6.66
CA THR A 68 -5.55 -15.38 6.83
C THR A 68 -5.21 -16.71 6.19
N THR A 69 -6.06 -17.73 6.37
CA THR A 69 -5.89 -19.03 5.71
C THR A 69 -5.95 -18.91 4.19
N ALA A 70 -6.89 -18.16 3.65
CA ALA A 70 -7.02 -17.93 2.21
C ALA A 70 -5.79 -17.20 1.65
N TYR A 71 -5.33 -16.13 2.33
CA TYR A 71 -4.15 -15.39 1.92
C TYR A 71 -2.89 -16.26 1.86
N HIS A 72 -2.61 -17.06 2.90
CA HIS A 72 -1.47 -17.97 2.87
C HIS A 72 -1.60 -19.06 1.81
N THR A 73 -2.81 -19.55 1.57
CA THR A 73 -3.10 -20.50 0.48
C THR A 73 -2.74 -19.89 -0.87
N LEU A 74 -3.09 -18.62 -1.11
CA LEU A 74 -2.68 -17.92 -2.32
C LEU A 74 -1.18 -17.69 -2.39
N ALA A 75 -0.56 -17.11 -1.36
CA ALA A 75 0.86 -16.78 -1.37
C ALA A 75 1.74 -18.01 -1.69
N TYR A 76 1.35 -19.19 -1.20
CA TYR A 76 2.04 -20.45 -1.45
C TYR A 76 1.77 -21.06 -2.83
N ASN A 77 0.51 -21.01 -3.30
CA ASN A 77 0.09 -21.77 -4.48
C ASN A 77 0.04 -20.93 -5.76
N LEU A 78 -0.15 -19.61 -5.69
CA LEU A 78 -0.23 -18.75 -6.87
C LEU A 78 1.02 -18.82 -7.77
N PRO A 79 2.27 -18.90 -7.24
CA PRO A 79 3.46 -19.12 -8.06
C PRO A 79 3.41 -20.41 -8.90
N ARG A 80 2.60 -21.40 -8.50
CA ARG A 80 2.44 -22.69 -9.19
C ARG A 80 1.36 -22.67 -10.28
N CYS A 81 0.52 -21.63 -10.32
CA CYS A 81 -0.54 -21.51 -11.32
C CYS A 81 -0.01 -21.23 -12.75
N GLY A 82 1.30 -21.06 -12.91
CA GLY A 82 1.99 -21.14 -14.19
C GLY A 82 2.19 -19.79 -14.88
N THR A 83 3.38 -19.65 -15.47
CA THR A 83 3.99 -18.48 -16.10
C THR A 83 3.60 -18.26 -17.57
N GLU A 84 2.73 -19.07 -18.18
CA GLU A 84 2.84 -19.22 -19.65
C GLU A 84 1.84 -18.47 -20.55
N LYS A 85 0.71 -17.89 -20.12
CA LYS A 85 -0.21 -17.27 -21.12
C LYS A 85 -0.92 -15.96 -20.79
N ASP A 86 -1.10 -15.55 -19.53
CA ASP A 86 -1.80 -14.28 -19.22
C ASP A 86 -1.23 -13.49 -18.03
N GLY A 87 -0.28 -14.04 -17.27
CA GLY A 87 0.44 -13.28 -16.25
C GLY A 87 1.52 -12.42 -16.91
N ARG A 88 1.48 -11.11 -16.73
CA ARG A 88 2.62 -10.25 -17.10
C ARG A 88 3.66 -10.38 -16.00
N THR A 89 4.69 -11.18 -16.25
CA THR A 89 5.89 -11.23 -15.42
C THR A 89 6.86 -10.17 -15.91
N GLU A 90 7.19 -9.22 -15.04
CA GLU A 90 8.16 -8.17 -15.27
C GLU A 90 9.34 -8.42 -14.34
N ARG A 91 10.55 -8.51 -14.89
CA ARG A 91 11.78 -8.49 -14.09
C ARG A 91 12.04 -7.03 -13.73
N LEU A 92 12.09 -6.75 -12.43
CA LEU A 92 12.56 -5.50 -11.87
C LEU A 92 14.10 -5.54 -11.85
N GLY A 93 14.75 -4.39 -11.88
CA GLY A 93 16.20 -4.23 -11.86
C GLY A 93 16.91 -4.81 -10.63
N ASP A 94 16.16 -5.12 -9.55
CA ASP A 94 16.63 -5.77 -8.32
C ASP A 94 16.63 -7.30 -8.42
N GLY A 95 16.34 -7.85 -9.61
CA GLY A 95 16.21 -9.29 -9.83
C GLY A 95 14.89 -9.89 -9.32
N THR A 96 13.96 -9.07 -8.80
CA THR A 96 12.63 -9.53 -8.43
C THR A 96 11.75 -9.67 -9.67
N LEU A 97 11.07 -10.81 -9.78
CA LEU A 97 10.01 -11.03 -10.75
C LEU A 97 8.67 -10.60 -10.15
N ARG A 98 8.04 -9.59 -10.75
CA ARG A 98 6.65 -9.21 -10.45
C ARG A 98 5.73 -9.86 -11.46
N THR A 99 4.90 -10.79 -11.01
CA THR A 99 3.79 -11.30 -11.81
C THR A 99 2.50 -10.59 -11.39
N THR A 100 1.92 -9.84 -12.33
CA THR A 100 0.67 -9.12 -12.11
C THR A 100 -0.50 -9.88 -12.73
N TYR A 101 -1.49 -10.14 -11.88
CA TYR A 101 -2.79 -10.64 -12.28
C TYR A 101 -3.82 -9.56 -11.95
N ALA A 102 -4.18 -8.75 -12.95
CA ALA A 102 -5.22 -7.74 -12.83
C ALA A 102 -6.51 -8.27 -13.48
N GLN A 103 -7.64 -8.14 -12.79
CA GLN A 103 -8.93 -8.59 -13.30
C GLN A 103 -9.97 -7.46 -13.19
N LYS A 104 -10.67 -7.23 -14.30
CA LYS A 104 -11.90 -6.42 -14.35
C LYS A 104 -13.09 -7.38 -14.32
N SER A 105 -14.01 -7.18 -13.37
CA SER A 105 -15.32 -7.86 -13.23
C SER A 105 -15.34 -9.29 -12.63
N MET A 106 -16.37 -9.54 -11.81
CA MET A 106 -16.75 -10.78 -11.11
C MET A 106 -16.95 -12.01 -12.02
N HIS A 107 -17.18 -11.85 -13.32
CA HIS A 107 -17.73 -12.92 -14.15
C HIS A 107 -16.71 -13.68 -15.01
N ALA A 108 -15.48 -13.18 -15.15
CA ALA A 108 -14.44 -13.87 -15.89
C ALA A 108 -13.46 -14.51 -14.91
N SER A 109 -13.56 -15.83 -14.66
CA SER A 109 -12.48 -16.52 -13.95
C SER A 109 -11.16 -16.23 -14.68
N PRO A 110 -10.16 -15.62 -14.03
CA PRO A 110 -8.92 -15.29 -14.68
C PRO A 110 -8.36 -16.50 -15.41
N ARG A 111 -7.87 -16.29 -16.63
CA ARG A 111 -7.27 -17.39 -17.40
C ARG A 111 -6.12 -18.08 -16.65
N PHE A 112 -5.42 -17.37 -15.76
CA PHE A 112 -4.40 -17.97 -14.90
C PHE A 112 -4.96 -18.99 -13.89
N LEU A 113 -6.20 -18.81 -13.42
CA LEU A 113 -6.90 -19.81 -12.58
C LEU A 113 -7.37 -21.03 -13.39
N GLN A 114 -7.49 -20.89 -14.71
CA GLN A 114 -7.88 -21.96 -15.62
C GLN A 114 -6.69 -22.83 -16.07
N SER A 115 -5.47 -22.47 -15.66
CA SER A 115 -4.27 -23.26 -15.89
C SER A 115 -4.41 -24.63 -15.22
N SER A 116 -4.15 -25.71 -15.97
CA SER A 116 -4.21 -27.09 -15.45
C SER A 116 -3.22 -27.35 -14.31
N GLY A 117 -2.22 -26.49 -14.12
CA GLY A 117 -1.28 -26.53 -13.01
C GLY A 117 -1.73 -25.79 -11.75
N CYS A 118 -2.82 -25.03 -11.81
CA CYS A 118 -3.29 -24.23 -10.68
C CYS A 118 -4.07 -25.11 -9.68
N PRO A 119 -3.64 -25.19 -8.40
CA PRO A 119 -4.35 -25.98 -7.40
C PRO A 119 -5.79 -25.48 -7.20
N SER A 120 -6.75 -26.39 -7.03
CA SER A 120 -8.17 -26.03 -6.85
C SER A 120 -8.41 -25.04 -5.70
N GLY A 121 -7.64 -25.17 -4.61
CA GLY A 121 -7.71 -24.28 -3.46
C GLY A 121 -7.33 -22.81 -3.74
N VAL A 122 -6.68 -22.51 -4.87
CA VAL A 122 -6.39 -21.13 -5.28
C VAL A 122 -7.67 -20.42 -5.68
N THR A 123 -8.55 -21.07 -6.44
CA THR A 123 -9.81 -20.43 -6.89
C THR A 123 -10.70 -20.11 -5.70
N ASP A 124 -10.84 -21.06 -4.76
CA ASP A 124 -11.62 -20.87 -3.54
C ASP A 124 -11.05 -19.75 -2.67
N ALA A 125 -9.72 -19.69 -2.53
CA ALA A 125 -9.06 -18.65 -1.76
C ALA A 125 -9.19 -17.25 -2.40
N VAL A 126 -9.09 -17.14 -3.74
CA VAL A 126 -9.36 -15.87 -4.45
C VAL A 126 -10.79 -15.43 -4.22
N ASN A 127 -11.76 -16.33 -4.37
CA ASN A 127 -13.18 -16.01 -4.19
C ASN A 127 -13.50 -15.62 -2.75
N TYR A 128 -12.90 -16.30 -1.76
CA TYR A 128 -13.05 -15.95 -0.35
C TYR A 128 -12.50 -14.53 -0.09
N ILE A 129 -11.25 -14.27 -0.47
CA ILE A 129 -10.62 -12.95 -0.27
C ILE A 129 -11.44 -11.85 -0.94
N ARG A 130 -11.91 -12.09 -2.18
CA ARG A 130 -12.75 -11.15 -2.91
C ARG A 130 -14.03 -10.82 -2.14
N SER A 131 -14.76 -11.85 -1.70
CA SER A 131 -16.01 -11.68 -0.95
C SER A 131 -15.77 -10.91 0.35
N GLU A 132 -14.65 -11.17 1.02
CA GLU A 132 -14.29 -10.48 2.26
C GLU A 132 -13.92 -9.02 1.99
N LEU A 133 -13.11 -8.72 0.97
CA LEU A 133 -12.77 -7.35 0.61
C LEU A 133 -13.99 -6.56 0.13
N GLU A 134 -14.95 -7.22 -0.52
CA GLU A 134 -16.22 -6.60 -0.88
C GLU A 134 -17.06 -6.23 0.35
N TYR A 135 -17.19 -7.15 1.31
CA TYR A 135 -17.83 -6.87 2.59
C TYR A 135 -17.15 -5.72 3.34
N LEU A 136 -15.83 -5.77 3.49
CA LEU A 136 -15.04 -4.71 4.13
C LEU A 136 -15.15 -3.37 3.39
N GLY A 137 -15.24 -3.41 2.05
CA GLY A 137 -15.47 -2.21 1.23
C GLY A 137 -16.78 -1.53 1.57
N VAL A 138 -17.87 -2.31 1.70
CA VAL A 138 -19.18 -1.78 2.12
C VAL A 138 -19.10 -1.19 3.53
N GLU A 139 -18.44 -1.85 4.48
CA GLU A 139 -18.29 -1.32 5.84
C GLU A 139 -17.47 -0.02 5.89
N VAL A 140 -16.39 0.06 5.10
CA VAL A 140 -15.62 1.30 4.92
C VAL A 140 -16.46 2.40 4.30
N ALA A 141 -17.23 2.11 3.24
CA ALA A 141 -18.16 3.07 2.65
C ALA A 141 -19.16 3.63 3.67
N ARG A 142 -19.79 2.77 4.48
CA ARG A 142 -20.73 3.19 5.52
C ARG A 142 -20.09 4.08 6.57
N ALA A 143 -18.83 3.83 6.91
CA ALA A 143 -18.09 4.70 7.80
C ALA A 143 -17.79 6.04 7.12
N LEU A 144 -17.36 6.03 5.86
CA LEU A 144 -17.11 7.23 5.07
C LEU A 144 -18.38 8.08 4.89
N ASP A 145 -19.55 7.47 4.70
CA ASP A 145 -20.84 8.16 4.56
C ASP A 145 -21.25 8.97 5.80
N LYS A 146 -20.68 8.63 6.98
CA LYS A 146 -20.91 9.38 8.22
C LYS A 146 -19.97 10.57 8.37
N VAL A 147 -18.84 10.60 7.69
CA VAL A 147 -17.83 11.68 7.77
C VAL A 147 -17.81 12.56 6.55
N LEU A 148 -18.09 12.02 5.38
CA LEU A 148 -18.02 12.72 4.13
C LEU A 148 -19.41 13.19 3.72
N THR A 149 -19.47 14.48 3.40
CA THR A 149 -20.59 15.06 2.68
C THR A 149 -20.12 15.40 1.27
N PHE A 150 -20.93 15.08 0.26
CA PHE A 150 -20.61 15.45 -1.12
C PHE A 150 -21.01 16.90 -1.36
N ASP A 151 -20.15 17.66 -2.05
CA ASP A 151 -20.37 19.08 -2.30
C ASP A 151 -21.57 19.24 -3.28
N SER A 152 -22.76 19.38 -2.68
CA SER A 152 -24.09 19.62 -3.25
C SER A 152 -24.26 19.63 -4.77
N HIS A 153 -24.57 18.47 -5.35
CA HIS A 153 -25.63 18.20 -6.33
C HIS A 153 -25.80 16.68 -6.40
N THR A 154 -27.04 16.16 -6.40
CA THR A 154 -27.29 14.73 -6.63
C THR A 154 -26.63 14.32 -7.95
N VAL A 155 -25.73 13.35 -7.88
CA VAL A 155 -25.04 12.88 -9.07
C VAL A 155 -25.94 11.88 -9.76
N SER A 156 -26.56 12.29 -10.87
CA SER A 156 -27.37 11.39 -11.66
C SER A 156 -26.47 10.46 -12.49
N LEU A 157 -26.45 9.18 -12.12
CA LEU A 157 -26.10 8.10 -13.02
C LEU A 157 -27.29 7.87 -13.96
N GLY A 158 -27.04 7.37 -15.17
CA GLY A 158 -28.10 6.97 -16.11
C GLY A 158 -29.07 5.88 -15.61
N GLY A 159 -29.01 5.50 -14.32
CA GLY A 159 -29.91 4.59 -13.61
C GLY A 159 -30.27 4.99 -12.16
N GLY A 160 -29.93 6.18 -11.67
CA GLY A 160 -30.26 6.64 -10.30
C GLY A 160 -29.36 7.75 -9.78
N ASP A 161 -29.72 8.37 -8.64
CA ASP A 161 -28.87 9.36 -7.98
C ASP A 161 -27.84 8.65 -7.07
N VAL A 162 -26.57 9.09 -7.10
CA VAL A 162 -25.54 8.70 -6.13
C VAL A 162 -25.52 9.75 -5.04
N GLY A 163 -25.95 9.36 -3.84
CA GLY A 163 -25.95 10.21 -2.66
C GLY A 163 -24.81 9.91 -1.69
N SER A 164 -24.18 8.74 -1.79
CA SER A 164 -23.21 8.27 -0.82
C SER A 164 -22.06 7.45 -1.45
N VAL A 165 -21.03 7.16 -0.66
CA VAL A 165 -19.93 6.24 -1.00
C VAL A 165 -20.44 4.80 -1.06
N GLU A 166 -21.38 4.40 -0.20
CA GLU A 166 -22.03 3.07 -0.29
C GLU A 166 -22.77 2.88 -1.62
N ASP A 167 -23.46 3.91 -2.13
CA ASP A 167 -24.09 3.89 -3.45
C ASP A 167 -23.06 3.64 -4.57
N ILE A 168 -21.86 4.24 -4.46
CA ILE A 168 -20.79 4.05 -5.44
C ILE A 168 -20.33 2.59 -5.48
N ILE A 169 -20.19 1.95 -4.32
CA ILE A 169 -19.74 0.56 -4.22
C ILE A 169 -20.83 -0.38 -4.72
N THR A 170 -22.04 -0.24 -4.22
CA THR A 170 -23.16 -1.14 -4.56
C THR A 170 -23.57 -1.03 -6.03
N GLN A 171 -23.58 0.17 -6.62
CA GLN A 171 -23.88 0.36 -8.04
C GLN A 171 -22.65 0.10 -8.94
N GLY A 172 -21.46 0.07 -8.35
CA GLY A 172 -20.17 -0.16 -9.00
C GLY A 172 -19.72 -1.61 -9.01
N GLU A 173 -20.56 -2.58 -8.60
CA GLU A 173 -20.23 -4.00 -8.40
C GLU A 173 -19.43 -4.62 -9.56
N ASN A 174 -19.74 -4.23 -10.80
CA ASN A 174 -19.05 -4.71 -12.01
C ASN A 174 -17.84 -3.87 -12.47
N SER A 175 -17.54 -2.78 -11.77
CA SER A 175 -16.50 -1.80 -12.11
C SER A 175 -15.27 -1.91 -11.21
N HIS A 176 -15.33 -2.58 -10.06
CA HIS A 176 -14.20 -2.74 -9.15
C HIS A 176 -13.08 -3.60 -9.77
N LEU A 177 -11.84 -3.33 -9.36
CA LEU A 177 -10.64 -4.00 -9.88
C LEU A 177 -9.94 -4.78 -8.78
N ASP A 178 -9.65 -6.05 -9.03
CA ASP A 178 -8.76 -6.82 -8.17
C ASP A 178 -7.32 -6.71 -8.68
N HIS A 179 -6.40 -6.42 -7.76
CA HIS A 179 -4.98 -6.30 -7.98
C HIS A 179 -4.27 -7.41 -7.22
N ILE A 180 -3.80 -8.43 -7.94
CA ILE A 180 -3.05 -9.54 -7.35
C ILE A 180 -1.64 -9.48 -7.91
N HIS A 181 -0.69 -9.08 -7.07
CA HIS A 181 0.72 -9.04 -7.41
C HIS A 181 1.47 -10.11 -6.62
N VAL A 182 2.24 -10.92 -7.32
CA VAL A 182 3.18 -11.84 -6.70
C VAL A 182 4.57 -11.42 -7.06
N TYR A 183 5.37 -11.19 -6.03
CA TYR A 183 6.77 -10.86 -6.14
C TYR A 183 7.56 -12.10 -5.73
N THR A 184 8.40 -12.58 -6.62
CA THR A 184 9.26 -13.76 -6.43
C THR A 184 10.68 -13.40 -6.83
N LYS A 185 11.70 -13.97 -6.18
CA LYS A 185 13.07 -13.82 -6.64
C LYS A 185 13.27 -14.54 -7.98
N ASP A 186 13.96 -13.93 -8.94
CA ASP A 186 14.51 -14.66 -10.07
C ASP A 186 15.67 -15.54 -9.59
N LEU A 187 15.48 -16.86 -9.64
CA LEU A 187 16.54 -17.83 -9.29
C LEU A 187 17.24 -18.38 -10.53
N SER A 188 16.87 -17.90 -11.72
CA SER A 188 17.41 -18.40 -13.00
C SER A 188 18.68 -17.68 -13.45
N ASP A 189 19.01 -16.54 -12.85
CA ASP A 189 20.22 -15.78 -13.14
C ASP A 189 21.35 -16.14 -12.14
N PRO A 190 22.42 -16.84 -12.57
CA PRO A 190 23.55 -17.17 -11.70
C PRO A 190 24.36 -15.95 -11.26
N GLU A 191 24.26 -14.80 -11.93
CA GLU A 191 24.93 -13.56 -11.49
C GLU A 191 24.30 -12.98 -10.21
N ASP A 192 22.97 -13.10 -10.05
CA ASP A 192 22.21 -12.70 -8.84
C ASP A 192 22.47 -13.61 -7.62
N ILE A 193 23.22 -14.70 -7.80
CA ILE A 193 23.72 -15.56 -6.71
C ILE A 193 25.10 -15.08 -6.25
N VAL A 194 25.93 -14.53 -7.14
CA VAL A 194 27.29 -14.06 -6.83
C VAL A 194 27.24 -12.69 -6.15
N VAL A 195 26.37 -11.78 -6.61
CA VAL A 195 26.15 -10.46 -5.99
C VAL A 195 25.70 -10.59 -4.53
N GLN A 196 24.96 -11.63 -4.16
CA GLN A 196 24.51 -11.86 -2.78
C GLN A 196 25.61 -12.21 -1.78
N TRP A 197 26.74 -12.77 -2.23
CA TRP A 197 27.88 -13.03 -1.35
C TRP A 197 28.67 -11.74 -1.12
N GLU A 198 28.87 -10.95 -2.18
CA GLU A 198 29.58 -9.68 -2.11
C GLU A 198 28.76 -8.59 -1.40
N GLU A 199 27.43 -8.54 -1.58
CA GLU A 199 26.53 -7.62 -0.86
C GLU A 199 26.36 -7.99 0.61
N LYS A 200 26.36 -9.27 0.99
CA LYS A 200 26.36 -9.65 2.41
C LYS A 200 27.66 -9.31 3.11
N GLU A 201 28.80 -9.44 2.41
CA GLU A 201 30.10 -8.98 2.93
C GLU A 201 30.17 -7.45 2.98
N ALA A 202 29.64 -6.76 1.98
CA ALA A 202 29.56 -5.29 1.95
C ALA A 202 28.57 -4.72 2.97
N GLN A 203 27.43 -5.35 3.23
CA GLN A 203 26.48 -4.97 4.28
C GLN A 203 27.03 -5.27 5.69
N GLN A 204 27.82 -6.33 5.87
CA GLN A 204 28.54 -6.55 7.13
C GLN A 204 29.66 -5.51 7.36
N GLN A 205 30.29 -5.01 6.29
CA GLN A 205 31.27 -3.93 6.36
C GLN A 205 30.60 -2.54 6.50
N GLN A 206 29.46 -2.30 5.87
CA GLN A 206 28.69 -1.06 5.99
C GLN A 206 27.95 -0.96 7.32
N GLN A 207 27.46 -2.05 7.92
CA GLN A 207 26.95 -2.01 9.30
C GLN A 207 28.04 -1.69 10.34
N GLN A 208 29.33 -1.89 10.00
CA GLN A 208 30.46 -1.40 10.82
C GLN A 208 30.85 0.06 10.51
N GLN A 209 30.35 0.66 9.42
CA GLN A 209 30.61 2.05 9.01
C GLN A 209 29.40 3.00 9.21
N GLU A 210 28.17 2.50 9.21
CA GLU A 210 26.94 3.27 9.47
C GLU A 210 26.76 3.62 10.96
N GLU A 211 27.59 3.07 11.86
CA GLU A 211 27.74 3.60 13.23
C GLU A 211 28.52 4.93 13.26
N GLU A 212 29.18 5.36 12.17
CA GLU A 212 29.97 6.59 12.13
C GLU A 212 29.45 7.70 11.21
N ASP A 213 28.78 7.42 10.09
CA ASP A 213 28.28 8.49 9.19
C ASP A 213 26.85 8.23 8.69
N GLY A 214 25.90 8.95 9.29
CA GLY A 214 24.52 8.94 8.85
C GLY A 214 24.34 9.71 7.54
N HIS A 215 24.39 9.04 6.40
CA HIS A 215 23.66 9.36 5.15
C HIS A 215 23.94 8.25 4.11
N THR A 216 22.98 7.36 3.88
CA THR A 216 23.02 6.44 2.72
C THR A 216 22.09 6.88 1.61
N ASN A 217 22.71 7.34 0.52
CA ASN A 217 22.10 7.40 -0.82
C ASN A 217 22.19 6.00 -1.44
N GLY A 218 21.22 5.13 -1.13
CA GLY A 218 20.97 3.93 -1.91
C GLY A 218 20.22 4.31 -3.19
N VAL A 219 20.80 4.02 -4.36
CA VAL A 219 20.11 4.11 -5.65
C VAL A 219 19.10 2.97 -5.68
N TYR A 220 17.82 3.27 -5.43
CA TYR A 220 16.71 2.33 -5.60
C TYR A 220 16.11 2.56 -6.98
N ASP A 221 16.57 1.81 -7.98
CA ASP A 221 16.07 1.91 -9.38
C ASP A 221 14.77 1.12 -9.59
N ASP A 222 14.22 0.48 -8.54
CA ASP A 222 13.14 -0.52 -8.66
C ASP A 222 11.96 -0.27 -7.72
N THR A 223 11.57 0.99 -7.62
CA THR A 223 10.32 1.37 -6.98
C THR A 223 9.16 1.12 -7.95
N LEU A 224 8.06 0.52 -7.47
CA LEU A 224 6.77 0.91 -8.02
C LEU A 224 6.69 2.42 -7.80
N THR A 225 6.89 3.19 -8.87
CA THR A 225 7.05 4.64 -8.81
C THR A 225 5.96 5.25 -7.96
N LEU A 226 6.35 6.23 -7.14
CA LEU A 226 5.43 6.93 -6.26
C LEU A 226 4.20 7.37 -7.06
N HIS A 227 3.03 6.86 -6.68
CA HIS A 227 1.79 7.11 -7.39
C HIS A 227 0.62 7.22 -6.43
N THR A 228 -0.50 7.68 -6.96
CA THR A 228 -1.77 7.74 -6.24
C THR A 228 -2.83 7.04 -7.07
N ASP A 229 -3.57 6.15 -6.41
CA ASP A 229 -4.65 5.42 -7.05
C ASP A 229 -5.76 6.34 -7.52
N GLN A 230 -6.34 6.00 -8.66
CA GLN A 230 -7.43 6.76 -9.27
C GLN A 230 -8.81 6.32 -8.78
N GLY A 231 -8.91 5.24 -7.99
CA GLY A 231 -10.16 4.79 -7.39
C GLY A 231 -10.71 5.74 -6.33
N VAL A 232 -11.86 5.36 -5.77
CA VAL A 232 -12.47 5.97 -4.57
C VAL A 232 -11.56 5.67 -3.38
N PHE A 233 -11.31 4.39 -3.14
CA PHE A 233 -10.30 3.88 -2.23
C PHE A 233 -9.84 2.48 -2.66
N LEU A 234 -8.71 2.03 -2.12
CA LEU A 234 -8.13 0.69 -2.30
C LEU A 234 -8.07 0.00 -0.95
N LEU A 235 -8.53 -1.26 -0.90
CA LEU A 235 -8.24 -2.16 0.21
C LEU A 235 -7.06 -3.06 -0.17
N LEU A 236 -6.05 -3.14 0.69
CA LEU A 236 -4.83 -3.90 0.44
C LEU A 236 -4.52 -4.84 1.61
N ILE A 237 -4.44 -6.14 1.36
CA ILE A 237 -4.04 -7.12 2.37
C ILE A 237 -2.51 -7.14 2.45
N LEU A 238 -1.98 -6.86 3.64
CA LEU A 238 -0.56 -6.98 3.95
C LEU A 238 -0.34 -8.03 5.05
N SER A 239 0.70 -8.84 4.88
CA SER A 239 1.09 -9.86 5.86
C SER A 239 1.74 -9.24 7.10
N PRO A 240 1.68 -9.93 8.26
CA PRO A 240 2.40 -9.50 9.45
C PRO A 240 3.90 -9.34 9.17
N GLY A 241 4.49 -8.24 9.64
CA GLY A 241 5.89 -7.92 9.41
C GLY A 241 6.21 -7.36 8.01
N ASP A 242 5.22 -7.11 7.15
CA ASP A 242 5.47 -6.39 5.91
C ASP A 242 5.87 -4.93 6.20
N SER A 243 6.98 -4.51 5.61
CA SER A 243 7.55 -3.16 5.69
C SER A 243 7.93 -2.59 4.31
N ASN A 244 7.46 -3.23 3.24
CA ASN A 244 7.81 -2.89 1.85
C ASN A 244 6.88 -1.84 1.24
N PHE A 245 5.84 -1.44 1.95
CA PHE A 245 4.89 -0.41 1.52
C PHE A 245 5.33 0.93 2.10
N TYR A 246 5.53 1.93 1.25
CA TYR A 246 5.96 3.27 1.63
C TYR A 246 4.91 4.29 1.22
N TYR A 247 4.71 5.33 2.02
CA TYR A 247 3.75 6.38 1.73
C TYR A 247 4.27 7.76 2.12
N GLU A 248 3.72 8.81 1.52
CA GLU A 248 4.00 10.18 1.94
C GLU A 248 3.11 10.56 3.14
N ASP A 249 3.76 10.83 4.27
CA ASP A 249 3.11 11.05 5.57
C ASP A 249 2.18 12.27 5.61
N GLY A 250 2.40 13.21 4.69
CA GLY A 250 1.55 14.35 4.50
C GLY A 250 1.85 15.61 5.23
N THR A 251 2.80 15.53 6.14
CA THR A 251 3.42 16.69 6.76
C THR A 251 4.71 17.05 6.02
N SER A 252 5.32 16.05 5.37
CA SER A 252 6.53 16.17 4.58
C SER A 252 6.42 15.39 3.26
N SER A 253 7.25 15.73 2.26
CA SER A 253 7.42 14.91 1.05
C SER A 253 8.32 13.69 1.30
N LYS A 254 8.48 13.27 2.57
CA LYS A 254 9.26 12.10 2.91
C LYS A 254 8.40 10.85 2.76
N GLN A 255 9.01 9.81 2.21
CA GLN A 255 8.41 8.48 2.18
C GLN A 255 8.72 7.76 3.48
N VAL A 256 7.68 7.33 4.19
CA VAL A 256 7.77 6.56 5.43
C VAL A 256 7.29 5.13 5.20
N PRO A 257 7.93 4.10 5.79
CA PRO A 257 7.45 2.74 5.70
C PRO A 257 6.18 2.54 6.52
N LEU A 258 5.20 1.84 5.94
CA LEU A 258 4.06 1.30 6.66
C LEU A 258 4.48 -0.02 7.32
N ASN A 259 4.73 0.02 8.63
CA ASN A 259 5.14 -1.15 9.38
C ASN A 259 3.92 -1.93 9.88
N ILE A 260 3.71 -3.13 9.33
CA ILE A 260 2.70 -4.06 9.86
C ILE A 260 3.31 -4.84 11.04
N PRO A 261 2.75 -4.76 12.26
CA PRO A 261 3.31 -5.44 13.42
C PRO A 261 3.51 -6.94 13.19
N SER A 262 4.65 -7.46 13.61
CA SER A 262 4.92 -8.90 13.57
C SER A 262 4.23 -9.61 14.75
N SER A 263 3.77 -10.84 14.53
CA SER A 263 3.13 -11.69 15.55
C SER A 263 4.06 -12.14 16.69
N ALA A 264 5.36 -11.84 16.61
CA ALA A 264 6.37 -12.33 17.55
C ALA A 264 6.37 -11.62 18.92
N GLY A 265 5.62 -10.52 19.07
CA GLY A 265 5.64 -9.65 20.26
C GLY A 265 4.51 -9.83 21.27
N GLY A 266 3.68 -10.87 21.18
CA GLY A 266 2.59 -11.12 22.15
C GLY A 266 1.40 -10.14 22.09
N GLY A 267 1.35 -9.26 21.09
CA GLY A 267 0.18 -8.45 20.73
C GLY A 267 -0.54 -8.97 19.48
N ASP A 268 -1.64 -8.32 19.08
CA ASP A 268 -2.50 -8.58 17.91
C ASP A 268 -1.76 -8.45 16.54
N GLY A 269 -0.64 -9.15 16.35
CA GLY A 269 0.16 -9.21 15.11
C GLY A 269 -0.49 -10.10 14.04
N GLY A 270 -1.79 -9.95 13.84
CA GLY A 270 -2.53 -10.55 12.72
C GLY A 270 -2.39 -9.75 11.43
N MET A 271 -2.85 -10.33 10.31
CA MET A 271 -2.96 -9.61 9.04
C MET A 271 -3.69 -8.28 9.22
N ARG A 272 -3.38 -7.33 8.33
CA ARG A 272 -4.07 -6.03 8.25
C ARG A 272 -4.62 -5.86 6.85
N VAL A 273 -5.78 -5.21 6.76
CA VAL A 273 -6.26 -4.63 5.51
C VAL A 273 -6.00 -3.14 5.58
N VAL A 274 -5.10 -2.64 4.74
CA VAL A 274 -4.82 -1.22 4.60
C VAL A 274 -5.90 -0.58 3.74
N VAL A 275 -6.46 0.52 4.20
CA VAL A 275 -7.43 1.32 3.46
C VAL A 275 -6.72 2.57 2.96
N LEU A 276 -6.60 2.70 1.64
CA LEU A 276 -5.87 3.77 0.97
C LEU A 276 -6.86 4.66 0.22
N MET A 277 -6.86 5.96 0.51
CA MET A 277 -7.74 6.90 -0.17
C MET A 277 -7.22 7.22 -1.57
N GLY A 278 -8.11 7.18 -2.56
CA GLY A 278 -7.78 7.48 -3.95
C GLY A 278 -8.16 8.89 -4.38
N ASN A 279 -7.70 9.28 -5.56
CA ASN A 279 -7.92 10.62 -6.13
C ASN A 279 -9.38 10.93 -6.44
N THR A 280 -10.21 9.91 -6.66
CA THR A 280 -11.60 10.14 -7.09
C THR A 280 -12.41 10.93 -6.05
N LEU A 281 -12.28 10.60 -4.76
CA LEU A 281 -13.03 11.29 -3.70
C LEU A 281 -12.66 12.78 -3.66
N LYS A 282 -11.37 13.10 -3.70
CA LYS A 282 -10.89 14.48 -3.68
C LYS A 282 -11.17 15.26 -4.96
N SER A 283 -10.80 14.68 -6.11
CA SER A 283 -10.65 15.42 -7.37
C SER A 283 -11.83 15.29 -8.31
N PHE A 284 -12.66 14.26 -8.15
CA PHE A 284 -13.76 13.98 -9.07
C PHE A 284 -15.14 14.16 -8.43
N ILE A 285 -15.27 13.79 -7.16
CA ILE A 285 -16.51 13.92 -6.37
C ILE A 285 -16.52 15.23 -5.59
N GLY A 286 -15.44 15.57 -4.90
CA GLY A 286 -15.41 16.73 -4.01
C GLY A 286 -16.19 16.44 -2.73
N THR A 287 -15.47 16.36 -1.61
CA THR A 287 -16.04 16.02 -0.32
C THR A 287 -15.70 17.08 0.71
N THR A 288 -16.59 17.26 1.67
CA THR A 288 -16.36 18.00 2.90
C THR A 288 -16.45 17.03 4.10
N PRO A 289 -15.38 16.88 4.90
CA PRO A 289 -14.04 17.46 4.70
C PRO A 289 -13.34 16.87 3.47
N SER A 290 -12.31 17.58 3.00
CA SER A 290 -11.52 17.15 1.84
C SER A 290 -10.71 15.90 2.21
N VAL A 291 -10.94 14.81 1.48
CA VAL A 291 -10.14 13.59 1.62
C VAL A 291 -8.74 13.83 1.04
N ARG A 292 -7.73 13.26 1.68
CA ARG A 292 -6.36 13.22 1.18
C ARG A 292 -6.11 11.90 0.44
N PRO A 293 -5.90 11.92 -0.88
CA PRO A 293 -5.38 10.77 -1.59
C PRO A 293 -3.98 10.43 -1.10
N LEU A 294 -3.61 9.15 -1.04
CA LEU A 294 -2.31 8.73 -0.54
C LEU A 294 -1.30 8.45 -1.68
N PRO A 295 -0.26 9.27 -1.84
CA PRO A 295 0.92 8.91 -2.62
C PRO A 295 1.66 7.76 -1.92
N HIS A 296 1.86 6.67 -2.64
CA HIS A 296 2.51 5.49 -2.12
C HIS A 296 3.37 4.77 -3.16
N ALA A 297 4.28 3.96 -2.66
CA ALA A 297 5.23 3.16 -3.44
C ALA A 297 5.42 1.81 -2.75
N VAL A 298 5.82 0.82 -3.54
CA VAL A 298 6.28 -0.46 -3.00
C VAL A 298 7.77 -0.56 -3.31
N ARG A 299 8.57 -0.80 -2.27
CA ARG A 299 10.01 -1.10 -2.39
C ARG A 299 10.20 -2.55 -2.04
N MET A 300 10.72 -3.32 -2.97
CA MET A 300 10.97 -4.73 -2.73
C MET A 300 12.32 -4.88 -2.03
N GLY A 301 12.31 -5.51 -0.85
CA GLY A 301 13.51 -6.08 -0.26
C GLY A 301 13.81 -7.46 -0.87
N VAL A 302 15.09 -7.81 -0.95
CA VAL A 302 15.53 -9.15 -1.34
C VAL A 302 15.02 -10.15 -0.31
N THR A 303 13.94 -10.87 -0.63
CA THR A 303 13.36 -11.90 0.24
C THR A 303 13.37 -13.27 -0.45
N SER A 304 13.65 -14.32 0.32
CA SER A 304 13.66 -15.70 -0.18
C SER A 304 12.26 -16.30 -0.34
N THR A 305 11.23 -15.62 0.20
CA THR A 305 9.84 -16.06 0.18
C THR A 305 9.01 -15.22 -0.78
N PRO A 306 8.14 -15.81 -1.61
CA PRO A 306 7.21 -15.04 -2.44
C PRO A 306 6.37 -14.09 -1.60
N ARG A 307 6.34 -12.80 -1.98
CA ARG A 307 5.46 -11.81 -1.38
C ARG A 307 4.20 -11.69 -2.23
N LEU A 308 3.05 -11.91 -1.60
CA LEU A 308 1.75 -11.67 -2.21
C LEU A 308 1.30 -10.26 -1.81
N VAL A 309 0.72 -9.52 -2.74
CA VAL A 309 -0.05 -8.32 -2.47
C VAL A 309 -1.39 -8.51 -3.15
N PHE A 310 -2.45 -8.58 -2.35
CA PHE A 310 -3.82 -8.70 -2.85
C PHE A 310 -4.58 -7.45 -2.44
N GLY A 311 -5.09 -6.71 -3.42
CA GLY A 311 -5.96 -5.57 -3.16
C GLY A 311 -7.18 -5.53 -4.05
N ARG A 312 -8.17 -4.72 -3.63
CA ARG A 312 -9.38 -4.42 -4.39
C ARG A 312 -9.61 -2.92 -4.42
N MET A 313 -9.57 -2.36 -5.62
CA MET A 313 -9.81 -0.95 -5.88
C MET A 313 -11.29 -0.72 -6.19
N PHE A 314 -11.91 0.16 -5.40
CA PHE A 314 -13.31 0.56 -5.59
C PHE A 314 -13.37 1.74 -6.55
N LEU A 315 -13.91 1.51 -7.74
CA LEU A 315 -14.05 2.52 -8.79
C LEU A 315 -15.46 3.11 -8.83
N LEU A 316 -15.56 4.33 -9.35
CA LEU A 316 -16.83 4.89 -9.78
C LEU A 316 -17.45 4.06 -10.92
N PRO A 317 -18.79 3.94 -10.97
CA PRO A 317 -19.46 3.42 -12.15
C PRO A 317 -19.05 4.18 -13.41
N ALA A 318 -18.85 3.49 -14.53
CA ALA A 318 -18.41 4.13 -15.78
C ALA A 318 -19.38 5.20 -16.30
N ALA A 319 -20.67 5.11 -15.92
CA ALA A 319 -21.70 6.08 -16.25
C ALA A 319 -21.69 7.34 -15.36
N PHE A 320 -20.82 7.38 -14.35
CA PHE A 320 -20.72 8.50 -13.41
C PHE A 320 -20.22 9.76 -14.09
N LYS A 321 -20.88 10.87 -13.76
CA LYS A 321 -20.57 12.23 -14.23
C LYS A 321 -20.16 13.07 -13.03
N SER A 322 -19.09 13.86 -13.16
CA SER A 322 -18.58 14.64 -12.03
C SER A 322 -19.61 15.67 -11.55
N PRO A 323 -19.83 15.81 -10.22
CA PRO A 323 -20.56 16.93 -9.65
C PRO A 323 -19.80 18.27 -9.78
N ILE A 324 -18.48 18.25 -9.95
CA ILE A 324 -17.65 19.46 -9.99
C ILE A 324 -17.96 20.28 -11.25
N PRO A 325 -18.34 21.57 -11.14
CA PRO A 325 -18.76 22.40 -12.27
C PRO A 325 -17.78 22.42 -13.45
N ALA A 326 -16.48 22.41 -13.17
CA ALA A 326 -15.43 22.41 -14.20
C ALA A 326 -15.32 21.06 -14.96
N LEU A 327 -15.80 19.96 -14.38
CA LEU A 327 -15.71 18.60 -14.92
C LEU A 327 -17.05 18.04 -15.40
N LYS A 328 -18.14 18.84 -15.39
CA LYS A 328 -19.50 18.41 -15.76
C LYS A 328 -19.62 17.79 -17.17
N SER A 329 -18.70 18.09 -18.08
CA SER A 329 -18.65 17.52 -19.44
C SER A 329 -17.80 16.25 -19.57
N MET A 330 -17.07 15.85 -18.52
CA MET A 330 -16.15 14.72 -18.52
C MET A 330 -16.71 13.56 -17.68
N THR A 331 -16.82 12.38 -18.29
CA THR A 331 -17.15 11.13 -17.60
C THR A 331 -15.96 10.60 -16.82
N PHE A 332 -16.19 9.75 -15.81
CA PHE A 332 -15.10 9.08 -15.08
C PHE A 332 -14.13 8.36 -16.03
N LYS A 333 -14.65 7.65 -17.03
CA LYS A 333 -13.83 7.01 -18.06
C LYS A 333 -12.88 8.00 -18.76
N GLN A 334 -13.39 9.15 -19.21
CA GLN A 334 -12.59 10.16 -19.89
C GLN A 334 -11.54 10.78 -18.94
N TRP A 335 -11.89 10.99 -17.67
CA TRP A 335 -10.94 11.49 -16.68
C TRP A 335 -9.83 10.49 -16.39
N THR A 336 -10.16 9.20 -16.19
CA THR A 336 -9.15 8.15 -16.03
C THR A 336 -8.27 8.00 -17.27
N GLN A 337 -8.83 8.15 -18.47
CA GLN A 337 -8.06 8.14 -19.71
C GLN A 337 -7.15 9.37 -19.81
N ALA A 338 -7.60 10.54 -19.37
CA ALA A 338 -6.78 11.75 -19.31
C ALA A 338 -5.62 11.62 -18.32
N ALA A 339 -5.81 10.90 -17.20
CA ALA A 339 -4.74 10.60 -16.26
C ALA A 339 -3.64 9.68 -16.85
N LEU A 340 -3.97 8.92 -17.91
CA LEU A 340 -3.03 8.08 -18.66
C LEU A 340 -2.34 8.83 -19.80
N ILE A 341 -2.73 10.08 -20.07
CA ILE A 341 -2.02 10.93 -21.03
C ILE A 341 -0.79 11.52 -20.31
N PRO A 342 0.42 11.37 -20.87
CA PRO A 342 1.61 12.03 -20.36
C PRO A 342 1.43 13.54 -20.34
N ARG A 343 1.89 14.19 -19.28
CA ARG A 343 1.97 15.64 -19.16
C ARG A 343 3.36 16.12 -19.51
N ASP A 344 3.46 17.39 -19.88
CA ASP A 344 4.73 18.02 -20.26
C ASP A 344 5.75 18.09 -19.09
N ASP A 345 5.27 17.97 -17.84
CA ASP A 345 6.05 17.96 -16.61
C ASP A 345 6.31 16.55 -16.04
N ASP A 346 5.78 15.49 -16.67
CA ASP A 346 6.08 14.13 -16.24
C ASP A 346 7.56 13.80 -16.55
N SER A 347 8.24 13.09 -15.64
CA SER A 347 9.53 12.48 -15.97
C SER A 347 9.39 11.52 -17.15
N GLU A 348 10.47 11.29 -17.91
CA GLU A 348 10.41 10.37 -19.06
C GLU A 348 9.88 8.98 -18.69
N GLU A 349 10.20 8.50 -17.48
CA GLU A 349 9.73 7.23 -16.94
C GLU A 349 8.22 7.24 -16.66
N ILE A 350 7.69 8.28 -16.00
CA ILE A 350 6.26 8.43 -15.74
C ILE A 350 5.49 8.59 -17.06
N ALA A 351 6.04 9.39 -17.98
CA ALA A 351 5.49 9.56 -19.31
C ALA A 351 5.46 8.23 -20.09
N PHE A 352 6.52 7.43 -20.01
CA PHE A 352 6.59 6.11 -20.63
C PHE A 352 5.58 5.13 -20.01
N ALA A 353 5.51 5.06 -18.68
CA ALA A 353 4.54 4.22 -17.97
C ALA A 353 3.09 4.61 -18.33
N ARG A 354 2.79 5.91 -18.41
CA ARG A 354 1.47 6.42 -18.84
C ARG A 354 1.15 6.05 -20.28
N ARG A 355 2.09 6.22 -21.22
CA ARG A 355 1.93 5.77 -22.63
C ARG A 355 1.73 4.26 -22.75
N ARG A 356 2.32 3.47 -21.84
CA ARG A 356 2.20 1.99 -21.82
C ARG A 356 0.85 1.53 -21.25
N LEU A 357 0.24 2.32 -20.37
CA LEU A 357 -1.00 1.97 -19.65
C LEU A 357 -2.27 2.57 -20.29
N GLY A 358 -2.16 3.69 -21.02
CA GLY A 358 -3.21 4.25 -21.88
C GLY A 358 -3.39 3.47 -23.17
#